data_AF-A0A7X9J3Z8-F1
#
_entry.id   AF-A0A7X9J3Z8-F1
#
_cell.length_a   1.000
_cell.length_b   1.000
_cell.length_c   1.000
_cell.angle_alpha   90.00
_cell.angle_beta   90.00
_cell.angle_gamma   90.00
#
_symmetry.space_group_name_H-M   'P 1'
#
loop_
_entity.id
_entity.type
_entity.pdbx_description
1 polymer ?
#
loop_
_entity_poly.entity_id
_entity_poly.type
_entity_poly.pdbx_seq_one_letter_code
_entity_poly.pdbx_strand_id
1 'polypeptide(L)'
;AKLGERIGMTPPDVSERLERLLVSARLPVRVPAGLPVGPMVDAMRLDKKASSGMPRWVIARGIGHVEPGVEIPESLVVETLCELGADAKNGHTGKP
;
A
#
# COMPACT_ATOMS: atom_id res chain seq x y z
N ALA A 1 2.20 6.55 -0.04
CA ALA A 1 2.24 7.58 -1.10
C ALA A 1 2.15 6.96 -2.50
N LYS A 2 2.97 5.93 -2.81
CA LYS A 2 3.01 5.28 -4.14
C LYS A 2 1.66 4.82 -4.70
N LEU A 3 0.78 4.22 -3.89
CA LEU A 3 -0.58 3.88 -4.33
C LEU A 3 -1.36 5.10 -4.81
N GLY A 4 -1.28 6.20 -4.08
CA GLY A 4 -1.95 7.45 -4.40
C GLY A 4 -1.40 8.11 -5.67
N GLU A 5 -0.09 8.03 -5.91
CA GLU A 5 0.51 8.45 -7.19
C GLU A 5 -0.03 7.63 -8.36
N ARG A 6 -0.07 6.30 -8.21
CA ARG A 6 -0.55 5.37 -9.25
C ARG A 6 -2.00 5.61 -9.65
N ILE A 7 -2.86 6.01 -8.71
CA ILE A 7 -4.26 6.37 -8.99
C ILE A 7 -4.46 7.87 -9.28
N GLY A 8 -3.37 8.64 -9.44
CA GLY A 8 -3.41 10.07 -9.79
C GLY A 8 -3.94 10.99 -8.68
N MET A 9 -4.02 10.51 -7.44
CA MET A 9 -4.55 11.26 -6.30
C MET A 9 -3.48 11.94 -5.46
N THR A 10 -2.27 11.37 -5.39
CA THR A 10 -1.11 11.96 -4.71
C THR A 10 -0.18 12.58 -5.75
N PRO A 11 0.09 13.90 -5.67
CA PRO A 11 1.11 14.54 -6.48
C PRO A 11 2.52 13.94 -6.26
N PRO A 12 3.37 13.82 -7.30
CA PRO A 12 4.73 13.25 -7.15
C PRO A 12 5.64 14.03 -6.19
N ASP A 13 5.50 15.35 -6.10
CA ASP A 13 6.27 16.17 -5.15
C ASP A 13 5.92 15.86 -3.69
N VAL A 14 4.64 15.53 -3.42
CA VAL A 14 4.17 15.11 -2.10
C VAL A 14 4.77 13.75 -1.74
N SER A 15 4.77 12.79 -2.66
CA SER A 15 5.31 11.47 -2.39
C SER A 15 6.82 11.47 -2.16
N GLU A 16 7.57 12.18 -3.00
CA GLU A 16 9.01 12.35 -2.85
C GLU A 16 9.35 13.00 -1.51
N ARG A 17 8.60 14.04 -1.13
CA ARG A 17 8.79 14.71 0.15
C ARG A 17 8.52 13.78 1.33
N LEU A 18 7.46 12.97 1.28
CA LEU A 18 7.18 11.97 2.32
C LEU A 18 8.31 10.94 2.42
N GLU A 19 8.80 10.42 1.30
CA GLU A 19 9.88 9.44 1.27
C GLU A 19 11.17 10.04 1.85
N ARG A 20 11.57 11.26 1.43
CA ARG A 20 12.74 11.96 1.99
C ARG A 20 12.61 12.19 3.49
N LEU A 21 11.43 12.54 3.98
CA LEU A 21 11.19 12.74 5.40
C LEU A 21 11.40 11.44 6.18
N LEU A 22 10.79 10.34 5.73
CA LEU A 22 10.95 9.02 6.37
C LEU A 22 12.42 8.57 6.38
N VAL A 23 13.14 8.76 5.27
CA VAL A 23 14.58 8.47 5.20
C VAL A 23 15.38 9.32 6.19
N SER A 24 15.09 10.63 6.28
CA SER A 24 15.76 11.51 7.25
C SER A 24 15.51 11.12 8.71
N ALA A 25 14.34 10.53 8.98
CA ALA A 25 13.97 9.96 10.27
C ALA A 25 14.51 8.53 10.48
N ARG A 26 15.29 7.99 9.53
CA ARG A 26 15.83 6.62 9.54
C ARG A 26 14.75 5.54 9.60
N LEU A 27 13.58 5.82 9.03
CA LEU A 27 12.48 4.87 8.89
C LEU A 27 12.57 4.12 7.55
N PRO A 28 12.15 2.84 7.51
CA PRO A 28 12.15 2.07 6.27
C PRO A 28 11.13 2.61 5.27
N VAL A 29 11.57 2.78 4.02
CA VAL A 29 10.72 3.21 2.87
C VAL A 29 10.58 2.13 1.80
N ARG A 30 11.12 0.94 2.08
CA ARG A 30 10.97 -0.28 1.29
C ARG A 30 10.50 -1.40 2.20
N VAL A 31 9.84 -2.38 1.63
CA VAL A 31 9.45 -3.60 2.32
C VAL A 31 10.73 -4.37 2.65
N PRO A 32 10.94 -4.78 3.91
CA PRO A 32 12.05 -5.65 4.28
C PRO A 32 12.05 -6.95 3.45
N ALA A 33 13.24 -7.40 3.04
CA ALA A 33 13.39 -8.64 2.29
C ALA A 33 12.85 -9.85 3.06
N GLY A 34 12.32 -10.85 2.35
CA GLY A 34 11.76 -12.05 2.95
C GLY A 34 10.28 -11.94 3.33
N LEU A 35 9.62 -10.81 3.06
CA LEU A 35 8.20 -10.62 3.32
C LEU A 35 7.36 -10.95 2.08
N PRO A 36 6.58 -12.04 2.09
CA PRO A 36 5.74 -12.43 0.95
C PRO A 36 4.50 -11.54 0.81
N VAL A 37 4.18 -11.15 -0.42
CA VAL A 37 3.06 -10.24 -0.70
C VAL A 37 1.70 -10.84 -0.34
N GLY A 38 1.51 -12.16 -0.49
CA GLY A 38 0.24 -12.84 -0.20
C GLY A 38 -0.21 -12.65 1.26
N PRO A 39 0.59 -13.10 2.25
CA PRO A 39 0.29 -12.86 3.66
C PRO A 39 0.13 -11.39 4.05
N MET A 40 0.83 -10.46 3.38
CA MET A 40 0.64 -9.02 3.60
C MET A 40 -0.77 -8.58 3.18
N VAL A 41 -1.21 -8.98 1.98
CA VAL A 41 -2.55 -8.68 1.47
C VAL A 41 -3.63 -9.35 2.32
N ASP A 42 -3.43 -10.60 2.72
CA ASP A 42 -4.38 -11.31 3.60
C ASP A 42 -4.50 -10.63 4.96
N ALA A 43 -3.39 -10.16 5.53
CA ALA A 43 -3.44 -9.37 6.77
C ALA A 43 -4.21 -8.05 6.59
N MET A 44 -4.04 -7.36 5.46
CA MET A 44 -4.80 -6.13 5.15
C MET A 44 -6.30 -6.38 4.99
N ARG A 45 -6.71 -7.53 4.47
CA ARG A 45 -8.14 -7.92 4.38
C ARG A 45 -8.77 -8.07 5.77
N LEU A 46 -8.00 -8.43 6.79
CA LEU A 46 -8.47 -8.66 8.16
C LEU A 46 -8.60 -7.37 9.00
N ASP A 47 -8.01 -6.25 8.58
CA ASP A 47 -7.88 -5.00 9.35
C ASP A 47 -9.20 -4.17 9.48
N LYS A 48 -10.33 -4.84 9.72
CA LYS A 48 -11.64 -4.32 10.18
C LYS A 48 -12.53 -3.54 9.18
N LYS A 49 -13.80 -3.97 9.16
CA LYS A 49 -15.04 -3.34 8.63
C LYS A 49 -15.30 -3.40 7.11
N ALA A 50 -14.86 -4.44 6.41
CA ALA A 50 -15.46 -4.81 5.13
C ALA A 50 -16.78 -5.57 5.39
N SER A 51 -17.86 -4.89 5.75
CA SER A 51 -19.20 -5.52 5.79
C SER A 51 -19.70 -5.95 4.40
N SER A 52 -18.97 -5.67 3.31
CA SER A 52 -19.45 -5.95 1.95
C SER A 52 -18.38 -5.96 0.84
N GLY A 53 -17.08 -6.02 1.14
CA GLY A 53 -16.03 -6.03 0.11
C GLY A 53 -14.93 -5.00 0.30
N MET A 54 -13.80 -5.28 -0.36
CA MET A 54 -12.54 -4.52 -0.56
C MET A 54 -12.05 -3.55 0.54
N PRO A 55 -10.76 -3.61 0.93
CA PRO A 55 -10.17 -2.63 1.85
C PRO A 55 -10.36 -1.19 1.35
N ARG A 56 -10.78 -0.30 2.26
CA ARG A 56 -10.87 1.14 2.00
C ARG A 56 -9.57 1.82 2.45
N TRP A 57 -8.95 2.53 1.52
CA TRP A 57 -7.66 3.16 1.73
C TRP A 57 -7.80 4.62 2.15
N VAL A 58 -6.79 5.07 2.89
CA VAL A 58 -6.57 6.50 3.18
C VAL A 58 -5.43 6.97 2.27
N ILE A 59 -5.72 7.92 1.39
CA ILE A 59 -4.79 8.39 0.36
C ILE A 59 -4.43 9.85 0.61
N ALA A 60 -3.14 10.16 0.65
CA ALA A 60 -2.66 11.52 0.77
C ALA A 60 -2.94 12.30 -0.52
N ARG A 61 -3.64 13.43 -0.44
CA ARG A 61 -3.84 14.38 -1.55
C ARG A 61 -2.80 15.49 -1.54
N GLY A 62 -2.27 15.79 -0.36
CA GLY A 62 -1.28 16.82 -0.10
C GLY A 62 -0.81 16.76 1.34
N ILE A 63 0.17 17.59 1.69
CA ILE A 63 0.62 17.69 3.09
C ILE A 63 -0.53 18.21 3.95
N GLY A 64 -0.92 17.44 4.97
CA GLY A 64 -2.05 17.76 5.83
C GLY A 64 -3.43 17.44 5.26
N HIS A 65 -3.52 16.84 4.06
CA HIS A 65 -4.80 16.51 3.41
C HIS A 65 -4.84 15.05 2.96
N VAL A 66 -5.83 14.30 3.47
CA VAL A 66 -6.04 12.89 3.16
C VAL A 66 -7.49 12.63 2.75
N GLU A 67 -7.66 11.68 1.84
CA GLU A 67 -8.95 11.18 1.38
C GLU A 67 -9.15 9.76 1.91
N PRO A 68 -10.05 9.53 2.88
CA PRO A 68 -10.41 8.19 3.34
C PRO A 68 -11.46 7.54 2.42
N GLY A 69 -11.61 6.22 2.50
CA GLY A 69 -12.70 5.52 1.81
C GLY A 69 -12.42 5.19 0.34
N VAL A 70 -11.17 5.33 -0.11
CA VAL A 70 -10.78 5.10 -1.50
C VAL A 70 -10.72 3.60 -1.76
N GLU A 71 -11.47 3.13 -2.74
CA GLU A 71 -11.42 1.74 -3.18
C GLU A 71 -10.31 1.59 -4.23
N ILE A 72 -9.41 0.64 -3.99
CA ILE A 72 -8.27 0.37 -4.87
C ILE A 72 -8.29 -1.11 -5.24
N PRO A 73 -8.16 -1.47 -6.54
CA PRO A 73 -8.05 -2.85 -6.95
C PRO A 73 -6.88 -3.55 -6.26
N GLU A 74 -7.13 -4.77 -5.76
CA GLU A 74 -6.10 -5.55 -5.04
C GLU A 74 -4.88 -5.81 -5.91
N SER A 75 -5.06 -6.00 -7.23
CA SER A 75 -3.96 -6.16 -8.18
C SER A 75 -2.99 -4.98 -8.16
N LEU A 76 -3.49 -3.74 -8.05
CA LEU A 76 -2.66 -2.54 -7.96
C LEU A 76 -1.94 -2.45 -6.61
N VAL A 77 -2.58 -2.94 -5.55
CA VAL A 77 -1.96 -3.05 -4.21
C VAL A 77 -0.79 -4.04 -4.26
N VAL A 78 -1.02 -5.24 -4.79
CA VAL A 78 0.01 -6.27 -4.98
C VAL A 78 1.18 -5.74 -5.80
N GLU A 79 0.90 -5.12 -6.95
CA GLU A 79 1.94 -4.55 -7.82
C GLU A 79 2.79 -3.51 -7.08
N THR A 80 2.14 -2.62 -6.33
CA THR A 80 2.83 -1.58 -5.56
C THR A 80 3.67 -2.16 -4.42
N LEU A 81 3.17 -3.20 -3.73
CA LEU A 81 3.93 -3.88 -2.68
C LEU A 81 5.16 -4.59 -3.25
N CYS A 82 5.02 -5.28 -4.38
CA CYS A 82 6.14 -5.93 -5.07
C CYS A 82 7.18 -4.90 -5.53
N GLU A 83 6.77 -3.76 -6.09
CA GLU A 83 7.67 -2.65 -6.44
C GLU A 83 8.45 -2.12 -5.23
N LEU A 84 7.80 -2.08 -4.06
CA LEU A 84 8.42 -1.66 -2.81
C LEU A 84 9.34 -2.72 -2.18
N GLY A 85 9.40 -3.93 -2.73
CA GLY A 85 10.31 -5.00 -2.30
C GLY A 85 9.65 -6.21 -1.65
N ALA A 86 8.31 -6.33 -1.70
CA ALA A 86 7.64 -7.55 -1.25
C ALA A 86 7.95 -8.71 -2.19
N ASP A 87 8.14 -9.90 -1.62
CA ASP A 87 8.43 -11.09 -2.40
C ASP A 87 7.17 -11.61 -3.10
N ALA A 88 7.26 -11.73 -4.43
CA ALA A 88 6.17 -12.27 -5.26
C ALA A 88 5.95 -13.78 -5.09
N LYS A 89 6.73 -14.47 -4.26
CA LYS A 89 6.63 -15.94 -4.11
C LYS A 89 5.33 -16.35 -3.42
N ASN A 90 4.42 -16.87 -4.25
CA ASN A 90 3.14 -17.54 -4.01
C ASN A 90 2.76 -17.82 -2.55
N GLY A 91 1.99 -16.90 -1.96
CA GLY A 91 1.07 -17.19 -0.86
C GLY A 91 -0.37 -17.29 -1.38
N HIS A 92 -0.65 -18.28 -2.23
CA HIS A 92 -2.03 -18.68 -2.53
C HIS A 92 -2.14 -20.20 -2.47
N THR A 93 -2.18 -20.74 -1.25
CA THR A 93 -2.95 -21.96 -1.00
C THR A 93 -4.39 -21.54 -0.78
N GLY A 94 -5.07 -21.16 -1.86
CA GLY A 94 -6.53 -21.20 -1.87
C GLY A 94 -6.95 -22.63 -1.57
N LYS A 95 -7.79 -22.82 -0.56
CA LYS A 95 -8.54 -24.07 -0.38
C LYS A 95 -9.99 -23.78 -0.81
N PRO A 96 -10.62 -24.68 -1.61
CA PRO A 96 -11.84 -24.41 -2.36
C PRO A 96 -13.07 -24.14 -1.47
#